data_AF-A0A432LYC7-F1
#
_entry.id   AF-A0A432LYC7-F1
#
_cell.length_a   1.000
_cell.length_b   1.000
_cell.length_c   1.000
_cell.angle_alpha   90.00
_cell.angle_beta   90.00
_cell.angle_gamma   90.00
#
_symmetry.space_group_name_H-M   'P 1'
#
loop_
_entity.id
_entity.type
_entity.pdbx_description
1 polymer ?
#
loop_
_entity_poly.entity_id
_entity_poly.type
_entity_poly.pdbx_seq_one_letter_code
_entity_poly.pdbx_strand_id
1 'polypeptide(L)'
;MRVMHVLKTVSKAAPTSLHRSASKTSTRGRKSPVQRATAGAITITHADRVVYPGESITKGDVAAYYQRVMTSLLPNVVKRPLSVIRCPEGARNTCFFQKHPMGGLHHVGTIELKEEKGSLATYMYAKNASSILELVQFGAMEFHVWSTRIDRLETTDRVVFDLDPSPRVTWERIVAAARLLKVQLDELELTSFVRTSGGKGLHVVLPVNPACSWDLVKDFSHAIATRMATGQPQEFVDTASKTKRAGKIYVDYLRNTRGATSIANYSLRTRKNAPVATPLRWEELSKIEGGDAFTIRSLPRRLSRLRKDPWENIDSVKQTLSAAMKKLEVGA
;
A
#
# COMPACT_ATOMS: atom_id res chain seq x y z
N MET A 1 16.97 55.70 -24.26
CA MET A 1 18.31 56.27 -24.56
C MET A 1 19.32 55.62 -23.63
N ARG A 2 20.23 54.78 -24.17
CA ARG A 2 21.70 55.01 -24.21
C ARG A 2 22.36 54.88 -22.81
N VAL A 3 23.40 54.08 -22.54
CA VAL A 3 24.38 53.29 -23.32
C VAL A 3 25.08 52.32 -22.35
N MET A 4 25.44 51.12 -22.83
CA MET A 4 26.40 50.19 -22.23
C MET A 4 27.84 50.73 -22.32
N HIS A 5 28.69 50.46 -21.33
CA HIS A 5 30.14 50.41 -21.59
C HIS A 5 30.78 49.11 -21.13
N VAL A 6 31.39 48.49 -22.14
CA VAL A 6 32.22 47.30 -22.16
C VAL A 6 33.66 47.74 -21.93
N LEU A 7 34.44 46.97 -21.18
CA LEU A 7 35.90 46.97 -21.32
C LEU A 7 36.38 45.56 -21.65
N LYS A 8 36.89 45.44 -22.88
CA LYS A 8 37.71 44.34 -23.40
C LYS A 8 39.15 44.57 -22.96
N THR A 9 39.85 43.49 -22.67
CA THR A 9 41.30 43.41 -22.89
C THR A 9 41.61 42.07 -23.57
N VAL A 10 42.42 42.16 -24.63
CA VAL A 10 42.90 41.08 -25.48
C VAL A 10 44.42 41.13 -25.42
N SER A 11 45.10 39.99 -25.32
CA SER A 11 46.37 39.81 -26.04
C SER A 11 46.68 38.34 -26.35
N LYS A 12 47.20 38.16 -27.56
CA LYS A 12 47.71 36.97 -28.31
C LYS A 12 49.02 36.43 -27.69
N ALA A 13 49.65 35.30 -28.04
CA ALA A 13 49.56 34.26 -29.08
C ALA A 13 50.40 33.02 -28.63
N ALA A 14 50.24 31.89 -29.35
CA ALA A 14 51.01 30.64 -29.23
C ALA A 14 52.36 30.66 -30.00
N PRO A 15 53.23 29.64 -29.82
CA PRO A 15 53.39 28.63 -30.89
C PRO A 15 53.59 27.17 -30.41
N THR A 16 53.95 26.30 -31.34
CA THR A 16 53.48 24.93 -31.64
C THR A 16 54.34 23.75 -31.10
N SER A 17 53.66 22.60 -30.99
CA SER A 17 54.10 21.19 -31.21
C SER A 17 55.04 20.46 -30.24
N LEU A 18 54.59 19.31 -29.70
CA LEU A 18 54.95 17.96 -30.19
C LEU A 18 54.22 16.85 -29.38
N HIS A 19 53.85 15.79 -30.10
CA HIS A 19 53.14 14.61 -29.62
C HIS A 19 53.87 13.85 -28.50
N ARG A 20 53.10 13.35 -27.51
CA ARG A 20 53.20 11.95 -27.07
C ARG A 20 51.95 11.48 -26.33
N SER A 21 51.34 10.44 -26.88
CA SER A 21 50.21 9.69 -26.34
C SER A 21 50.58 8.95 -25.05
N ALA A 22 49.77 9.08 -24.01
CA ALA A 22 49.74 8.14 -22.89
C ALA A 22 48.29 7.79 -22.54
N SER A 23 47.96 6.53 -22.86
CA SER A 23 46.75 5.79 -22.54
C SER A 23 46.38 5.91 -21.05
N LYS A 24 45.20 6.48 -20.75
CA LYS A 24 44.54 6.34 -19.44
C LYS A 24 43.54 5.19 -19.54
N THR A 25 43.95 4.03 -19.07
CA THR A 25 43.08 2.88 -18.76
C THR A 25 42.08 3.27 -17.68
N SER A 26 40.86 3.61 -18.09
CA SER A 26 39.73 3.70 -17.17
C SER A 26 39.21 2.29 -16.86
N THR A 27 39.44 1.83 -15.64
CA THR A 27 38.83 0.63 -15.10
C THR A 27 37.32 0.87 -14.93
N ARG A 28 36.54 0.58 -15.97
CA ARG A 28 35.10 0.39 -15.89
C ARG A 28 34.84 -0.81 -14.97
N GLY A 29 34.39 -0.54 -13.75
CA GLY A 29 33.82 -1.56 -12.87
C GLY A 29 32.68 -2.28 -13.60
N ARG A 30 32.89 -3.56 -13.88
CA ARG A 30 31.90 -4.48 -14.45
C ARG A 30 30.74 -4.57 -13.45
N LYS A 31 29.61 -3.91 -13.73
CA LYS A 31 28.35 -4.24 -13.05
C LYS A 31 27.95 -5.65 -13.49
N SER A 32 27.83 -6.56 -12.53
CA SER A 32 27.31 -7.91 -12.76
C SER A 32 25.94 -7.86 -13.44
N PRO A 33 25.61 -8.79 -14.35
CA PRO A 33 24.30 -8.81 -14.98
C PRO A 33 23.23 -8.99 -13.92
N VAL A 34 22.23 -8.10 -13.90
CA VAL A 34 21.00 -8.31 -13.12
C VAL A 34 20.37 -9.59 -13.66
N GLN A 35 20.38 -10.66 -12.87
CA GLN A 35 19.70 -11.90 -13.21
C GLN A 35 18.25 -11.57 -13.55
N ARG A 36 17.80 -11.92 -14.76
CA ARG A 36 16.38 -11.86 -15.15
C ARG A 36 15.63 -12.68 -14.12
N ALA A 37 14.85 -12.01 -13.28
CA ALA A 37 14.13 -12.66 -12.20
C ALA A 37 12.97 -13.46 -12.80
N THR A 38 13.19 -14.75 -13.08
CA THR A 38 12.15 -15.68 -13.55
C THR A 38 11.55 -16.38 -12.34
N ALA A 39 10.39 -15.91 -11.87
CA ALA A 39 9.50 -16.72 -11.05
C ALA A 39 8.26 -17.00 -11.91
N GLY A 40 8.19 -18.22 -12.46
CA GLY A 40 7.19 -18.59 -13.46
C GLY A 40 7.46 -18.01 -14.86
N ALA A 41 6.53 -18.26 -15.77
CA ALA A 41 6.61 -17.92 -17.21
C ALA A 41 6.51 -16.41 -17.54
N ILE A 42 6.46 -15.51 -16.55
CA ILE A 42 6.28 -14.07 -16.81
C ILE A 42 7.63 -13.41 -17.09
N THR A 43 7.79 -12.89 -18.31
CA THR A 43 8.98 -12.12 -18.69
C THR A 43 8.84 -10.65 -18.27
N ILE A 44 9.79 -10.16 -17.46
CA ILE A 44 9.86 -8.74 -17.09
C ILE A 44 10.64 -7.96 -18.16
N THR A 45 9.93 -7.21 -19.02
CA THR A 45 10.56 -6.35 -20.03
C THR A 45 10.96 -5.00 -19.44
N HIS A 46 11.99 -4.36 -19.98
CA HIS A 46 12.52 -3.07 -19.49
C HIS A 46 12.84 -3.12 -17.98
N ALA A 47 13.46 -4.23 -17.54
CA ALA A 47 13.70 -4.49 -16.13
C ALA A 47 14.65 -3.46 -15.48
N ASP A 48 15.52 -2.85 -16.27
CA ASP A 48 16.46 -1.79 -15.88
C ASP A 48 15.81 -0.41 -15.75
N ARG A 49 14.57 -0.24 -16.24
CA ARG A 49 13.85 1.04 -16.14
C ARG A 49 13.65 1.44 -14.69
N VAL A 50 14.15 2.62 -14.34
CA VAL A 50 14.00 3.20 -12.99
C VAL A 50 12.55 3.64 -12.77
N VAL A 51 11.92 3.17 -11.70
CA VAL A 51 10.53 3.49 -11.33
C VAL A 51 10.42 4.23 -10.00
N TYR A 52 11.44 4.18 -9.15
CA TYR A 52 11.63 5.15 -8.06
C TYR A 52 12.99 5.84 -8.22
N PRO A 53 13.03 7.06 -8.78
CA PRO A 53 14.30 7.69 -9.16
C PRO A 53 15.13 8.17 -7.96
N GLY A 54 14.51 8.54 -6.83
CA GLY A 54 15.26 8.97 -5.65
C GLY A 54 16.09 7.85 -5.01
N GLU A 55 15.66 6.62 -5.21
CA GLU A 55 16.17 5.41 -4.58
C GLU A 55 16.89 4.50 -5.56
N SER A 56 16.93 4.89 -6.84
CA SER A 56 17.43 4.08 -7.96
C SER A 56 16.83 2.67 -7.99
N ILE A 57 15.52 2.54 -7.73
CA ILE A 57 14.80 1.26 -7.79
C ILE A 57 14.24 1.08 -9.20
N THR A 58 14.53 -0.07 -9.79
CA THR A 58 14.12 -0.45 -11.14
C THR A 58 12.83 -1.28 -11.15
N LYS A 59 12.21 -1.42 -12.33
CA LYS A 59 11.08 -2.33 -12.53
C LYS A 59 11.45 -3.78 -12.18
N GLY A 60 12.66 -4.20 -12.50
CA GLY A 60 13.22 -5.50 -12.14
C GLY A 60 13.31 -5.68 -10.63
N ASP A 61 13.70 -4.64 -9.89
CA ASP A 61 13.71 -4.66 -8.42
C ASP A 61 12.30 -4.82 -7.84
N VAL A 62 11.30 -4.14 -8.41
CA VAL A 62 9.89 -4.29 -8.00
C VAL A 62 9.40 -5.72 -8.24
N ALA A 63 9.71 -6.30 -9.41
CA ALA A 63 9.38 -7.69 -9.71
C ALA A 63 10.08 -8.65 -8.73
N ALA A 64 11.38 -8.49 -8.51
CA ALA A 64 12.15 -9.32 -7.58
C ALA A 64 11.65 -9.20 -6.14
N TYR A 65 11.22 -8.00 -5.72
CA TYR A 65 10.58 -7.81 -4.42
C TYR A 65 9.30 -8.63 -4.30
N TYR A 66 8.39 -8.52 -5.27
CA TYR A 66 7.11 -9.25 -5.22
C TYR A 66 7.32 -10.76 -5.28
N GLN A 67 8.33 -11.23 -5.99
CA GLN A 67 8.74 -12.64 -5.96
C GLN A 67 9.18 -13.08 -4.56
N ARG A 68 10.00 -12.26 -3.87
CA ARG A 68 10.50 -12.58 -2.51
C ARG A 68 9.40 -12.61 -1.46
N VAL A 69 8.39 -11.75 -1.58
CA VAL A 69 7.28 -11.68 -0.61
C VAL A 69 6.06 -12.51 -1.03
N MET A 70 6.13 -13.24 -2.15
CA MET A 70 4.97 -13.86 -2.78
C MET A 70 4.21 -14.80 -1.82
N THR A 71 4.92 -15.62 -1.07
CA THR A 71 4.33 -16.56 -0.09
C THR A 71 3.50 -15.84 0.97
N SER A 72 3.96 -14.68 1.45
CA SER A 72 3.24 -13.87 2.45
C SER A 72 2.15 -12.99 1.82
N LEU A 73 2.34 -12.54 0.57
CA LEU A 73 1.39 -11.72 -0.16
C LEU A 73 0.13 -12.50 -0.56
N LEU A 74 0.29 -13.69 -1.17
CA LEU A 74 -0.80 -14.41 -1.84
C LEU A 74 -2.04 -14.67 -0.96
N PRO A 75 -1.92 -15.09 0.31
CA PRO A 75 -3.08 -15.29 1.18
C PRO A 75 -3.98 -14.04 1.31
N ASN A 76 -3.39 -12.86 1.14
CA ASN A 76 -4.07 -11.58 1.31
C ASN A 76 -4.73 -11.04 0.02
N VAL A 77 -4.41 -11.60 -1.15
CA VAL A 77 -4.81 -11.03 -2.46
C VAL A 77 -5.50 -12.01 -3.39
N VAL A 78 -5.23 -13.32 -3.26
CA VAL A 78 -5.76 -14.33 -4.18
C VAL A 78 -7.28 -14.44 -4.02
N LYS A 79 -7.96 -14.58 -5.16
CA LYS A 79 -9.43 -14.73 -5.23
C LYS A 79 -10.18 -13.56 -4.58
N ARG A 80 -9.58 -12.38 -4.52
CA ARG A 80 -10.26 -11.13 -4.13
C ARG A 80 -10.33 -10.19 -5.34
N PRO A 81 -11.49 -9.59 -5.64
CA PRO A 81 -11.53 -8.47 -6.56
C PRO A 81 -10.50 -7.43 -6.12
N LEU A 82 -9.73 -6.90 -7.07
CA LEU A 82 -8.65 -5.99 -6.78
C LEU A 82 -8.60 -4.83 -7.77
N SER A 83 -7.99 -3.76 -7.32
CA SER A 83 -7.53 -2.66 -8.15
C SER A 83 -6.03 -2.51 -7.97
N VAL A 84 -5.34 -2.06 -9.01
CA VAL A 84 -3.90 -1.79 -8.94
C VAL A 84 -3.65 -0.31 -9.16
N ILE A 85 -2.62 0.23 -8.50
CA ILE A 85 -2.02 1.48 -8.94
C ILE A 85 -0.86 1.12 -9.85
N ARG A 86 -0.97 1.53 -11.12
CA ARG A 86 0.08 1.35 -12.13
C ARG A 86 0.77 2.66 -12.40
N CYS A 87 2.10 2.64 -12.41
CA CYS A 87 2.89 3.80 -12.82
C CYS A 87 3.86 3.36 -13.91
N PRO A 88 3.41 3.30 -15.18
CA PRO A 88 4.24 2.81 -16.29
C PRO A 88 5.56 3.59 -16.43
N GLU A 89 5.56 4.88 -16.11
CA GLU A 89 6.74 5.75 -16.17
C GLU A 89 7.41 5.95 -14.81
N GLY A 90 6.97 5.25 -13.76
CA GLY A 90 7.50 5.36 -12.39
C GLY A 90 6.67 6.24 -11.45
N ALA A 91 6.93 6.11 -10.15
CA ALA A 91 6.10 6.61 -9.05
C ALA A 91 6.06 8.14 -8.88
N ARG A 92 6.90 8.89 -9.60
CA ARG A 92 6.84 10.37 -9.63
C ARG A 92 6.02 10.92 -10.81
N ASN A 93 5.63 10.06 -11.73
CA ASN A 93 4.85 10.40 -12.92
C ASN A 93 3.39 9.99 -12.72
N THR A 94 2.58 10.17 -13.77
CA THR A 94 1.16 9.80 -13.75
C THR A 94 0.99 8.31 -13.43
N CYS A 95 0.20 8.05 -12.40
CA CYS A 95 -0.21 6.71 -12.01
C CYS A 95 -1.72 6.54 -12.22
N PHE A 96 -2.14 5.32 -12.51
CA PHE A 96 -3.51 4.97 -12.85
C PHE A 96 -4.07 4.00 -11.81
N PHE A 97 -5.21 4.34 -11.23
CA PHE A 97 -6.00 3.41 -10.43
C PHE A 97 -6.85 2.54 -11.37
N GLN A 98 -6.40 1.33 -11.64
CA GLN A 98 -7.03 0.43 -12.60
C GLN A 98 -7.84 -0.66 -11.91
N LYS A 99 -9.14 -0.68 -12.19
CA LYS A 99 -10.10 -1.71 -11.73
C LYS A 99 -10.34 -2.81 -12.76
N HIS A 100 -10.43 -2.41 -14.03
CA HIS A 100 -10.85 -3.25 -15.15
C HIS A 100 -9.65 -3.87 -15.87
N PRO A 101 -9.79 -5.06 -16.48
CA PRO A 101 -8.73 -5.65 -17.28
C PRO A 101 -8.38 -4.77 -18.49
N MET A 102 -7.17 -4.95 -19.01
CA MET A 102 -6.75 -4.38 -20.29
C MET A 102 -6.25 -5.49 -21.22
N GLY A 103 -6.13 -5.19 -22.52
CA GLY A 103 -5.55 -6.13 -23.48
C GLY A 103 -4.14 -6.58 -23.08
N GLY A 104 -3.82 -7.85 -23.35
CA GLY A 104 -2.51 -8.46 -23.07
C GLY A 104 -2.34 -9.07 -21.67
N LEU A 105 -3.39 -9.07 -20.84
CA LEU A 105 -3.41 -9.85 -19.60
C LEU A 105 -3.92 -11.27 -19.89
N HIS A 106 -3.12 -12.28 -19.55
CA HIS A 106 -3.42 -13.70 -19.80
C HIS A 106 -3.52 -14.51 -18.49
N HIS A 107 -2.84 -14.06 -17.43
CA HIS A 107 -2.77 -14.74 -16.15
C HIS A 107 -3.65 -14.11 -15.07
N VAL A 108 -4.13 -12.89 -15.24
CA VAL A 108 -5.11 -12.25 -14.34
C VAL A 108 -6.50 -12.86 -14.54
N GLY A 109 -7.24 -13.06 -13.45
CA GLY A 109 -8.64 -13.49 -13.51
C GLY A 109 -9.58 -12.29 -13.65
N THR A 110 -10.74 -12.51 -14.26
CA THR A 110 -11.79 -11.51 -14.42
C THR A 110 -13.10 -12.00 -13.82
N ILE A 111 -13.89 -11.06 -13.29
CA ILE A 111 -15.24 -11.32 -12.77
C ILE A 111 -16.14 -10.15 -13.14
N GLU A 112 -17.39 -10.43 -13.51
CA GLU A 112 -18.39 -9.40 -13.75
C GLU A 112 -19.07 -9.01 -12.45
N LEU A 113 -19.14 -7.70 -12.19
CA LEU A 113 -19.75 -7.13 -11.00
C LEU A 113 -20.76 -6.07 -11.40
N LYS A 114 -21.90 -6.05 -10.71
CA LYS A 114 -22.82 -4.91 -10.74
C LYS A 114 -22.24 -3.79 -9.89
N GLU A 115 -22.00 -2.64 -10.50
CA GLU A 115 -21.60 -1.42 -9.80
C GLU A 115 -22.81 -0.77 -9.11
N GLU A 116 -22.54 0.18 -8.21
CA GLU A 116 -23.57 0.88 -7.43
C GLU A 116 -24.61 1.58 -8.33
N LYS A 117 -24.19 2.09 -9.48
CA LYS A 117 -25.09 2.72 -10.49
C LYS A 117 -25.88 1.71 -11.33
N GLY A 118 -25.75 0.43 -11.06
CA GLY A 118 -26.49 -0.65 -11.72
C GLY A 118 -25.86 -1.22 -12.99
N SER A 119 -24.82 -0.58 -13.54
CA SER A 119 -24.07 -1.10 -14.69
C SER A 119 -23.24 -2.32 -14.33
N LEU A 120 -23.14 -3.28 -15.26
CA LEU A 120 -22.18 -4.37 -15.17
C LEU A 120 -20.80 -3.89 -15.62
N ALA A 121 -19.77 -4.29 -14.90
CA ALA A 121 -18.38 -4.02 -15.25
C ALA A 121 -17.50 -5.21 -14.89
N THR A 122 -16.48 -5.46 -15.72
CA THR A 122 -15.50 -6.52 -15.49
C THR A 122 -14.39 -6.02 -14.56
N TYR A 123 -14.17 -6.72 -13.46
CA TYR A 123 -13.11 -6.43 -12.48
C TYR A 123 -12.03 -7.51 -12.51
N MET A 124 -10.81 -7.12 -12.11
CA MET A 124 -9.68 -8.03 -12.00
C MET A 124 -9.62 -8.73 -10.64
N TYR A 125 -9.08 -9.95 -10.61
CA TYR A 125 -8.61 -10.62 -9.39
C TYR A 125 -7.34 -11.42 -9.66
N ALA A 126 -6.52 -11.61 -8.62
CA ALA A 126 -5.32 -12.46 -8.72
C ALA A 126 -5.69 -13.93 -8.51
N LYS A 127 -5.31 -14.80 -9.46
CA LYS A 127 -5.48 -16.26 -9.34
C LYS A 127 -4.34 -16.89 -8.53
N ASN A 128 -3.12 -16.42 -8.77
CA ASN A 128 -1.88 -16.98 -8.21
C ASN A 128 -0.71 -16.00 -8.40
N ALA A 129 0.52 -16.47 -8.14
CA ALA A 129 1.76 -15.70 -8.31
C ALA A 129 1.94 -15.11 -9.72
N SER A 130 1.58 -15.85 -10.77
CA SER A 130 1.71 -15.39 -12.15
C SER A 130 0.81 -14.19 -12.43
N SER A 131 -0.39 -14.13 -11.86
CA SER A 131 -1.26 -12.94 -11.96
C SER A 131 -0.60 -11.70 -11.36
N ILE A 132 0.06 -11.84 -10.21
CA ILE A 132 0.75 -10.72 -9.54
C ILE A 132 1.92 -10.23 -10.39
N LEU A 133 2.77 -11.14 -10.87
CA LEU A 133 3.94 -10.77 -11.67
C LEU A 133 3.57 -10.23 -13.04
N GLU A 134 2.48 -10.73 -13.65
CA GLU A 134 1.92 -10.15 -14.87
C GLU A 134 1.47 -8.70 -14.63
N LEU A 135 0.73 -8.44 -13.54
CA LEU A 135 0.33 -7.07 -13.20
C LEU A 135 1.55 -6.16 -12.97
N VAL A 136 2.59 -6.65 -12.27
CA VAL A 136 3.86 -5.92 -12.08
C VAL A 136 4.57 -5.67 -13.43
N GLN A 137 4.58 -6.65 -14.33
CA GLN A 137 5.09 -6.49 -15.68
C GLN A 137 4.36 -5.38 -16.44
N PHE A 138 3.05 -5.25 -16.24
CA PHE A 138 2.24 -4.15 -16.74
C PHE A 138 2.38 -2.84 -15.94
N GLY A 139 3.27 -2.79 -14.95
CA GLY A 139 3.61 -1.59 -14.19
C GLY A 139 2.82 -1.40 -12.91
N ALA A 140 2.12 -2.44 -12.42
CA ALA A 140 1.46 -2.39 -11.12
C ALA A 140 2.50 -2.30 -10.00
N MET A 141 2.26 -1.37 -9.08
CA MET A 141 3.13 -1.10 -7.94
C MET A 141 2.37 -1.29 -6.64
N GLU A 142 1.11 -0.82 -6.57
CA GLU A 142 0.22 -1.07 -5.43
C GLU A 142 -0.89 -2.06 -5.79
N PHE A 143 -1.28 -2.91 -4.85
CA PHE A 143 -2.41 -3.83 -4.94
C PHE A 143 -3.41 -3.48 -3.84
N HIS A 144 -4.64 -3.16 -4.23
CA HIS A 144 -5.73 -2.80 -3.33
C HIS A 144 -6.85 -3.82 -3.50
N VAL A 145 -7.23 -4.48 -2.42
CA VAL A 145 -8.19 -5.60 -2.47
C VAL A 145 -9.51 -5.20 -1.84
N TRP A 146 -10.58 -5.77 -2.36
CA TRP A 146 -11.85 -5.77 -1.67
C TRP A 146 -11.75 -6.65 -0.42
N SER A 147 -12.53 -6.32 0.59
CA SER A 147 -12.67 -7.11 1.82
C SER A 147 -13.54 -8.37 1.64
N THR A 148 -13.67 -8.87 0.39
CA THR A 148 -14.45 -10.06 0.03
C THR A 148 -13.68 -10.96 -0.92
N ARG A 149 -14.19 -12.18 -1.12
CA ARG A 149 -13.72 -13.14 -2.11
C ARG A 149 -14.69 -13.21 -3.28
N ILE A 150 -14.17 -13.58 -4.45
CA ILE A 150 -14.93 -13.65 -5.70
C ILE A 150 -16.13 -14.62 -5.66
N ASP A 151 -16.14 -15.58 -4.73
CA ASP A 151 -17.18 -16.56 -4.53
C ASP A 151 -18.26 -16.11 -3.53
N ARG A 152 -18.11 -14.94 -2.88
CA ARG A 152 -19.02 -14.44 -1.82
C ARG A 152 -19.16 -12.91 -1.81
N LEU A 153 -19.35 -12.32 -2.98
CA LEU A 153 -19.26 -10.87 -3.22
C LEU A 153 -20.21 -9.99 -2.38
N GLU A 154 -21.34 -10.52 -1.93
CA GLU A 154 -22.34 -9.77 -1.16
C GLU A 154 -22.08 -9.79 0.36
N THR A 155 -20.98 -10.40 0.79
CA THR A 155 -20.52 -10.41 2.17
C THR A 155 -19.05 -10.04 2.24
N THR A 156 -18.60 -9.52 3.38
CA THR A 156 -17.20 -9.20 3.67
C THR A 156 -16.68 -10.07 4.81
N ASP A 157 -15.42 -10.47 4.71
CA ASP A 157 -14.73 -11.30 5.71
C ASP A 157 -13.83 -10.50 6.65
N ARG A 158 -13.83 -9.17 6.51
CA ARG A 158 -13.05 -8.26 7.36
C ARG A 158 -13.65 -6.86 7.42
N VAL A 159 -13.40 -6.18 8.54
CA VAL A 159 -13.57 -4.73 8.71
C VAL A 159 -12.19 -4.08 8.70
N VAL A 160 -12.06 -2.91 8.08
CA VAL A 160 -10.83 -2.11 8.03
C VAL A 160 -11.14 -0.71 8.55
N PHE A 161 -10.43 -0.31 9.59
CA PHE A 161 -10.35 1.07 10.05
C PHE A 161 -9.03 1.67 9.54
N ASP A 162 -9.11 2.70 8.69
CA ASP A 162 -7.94 3.43 8.21
C ASP A 162 -7.76 4.72 9.04
N LEU A 163 -6.75 4.73 9.89
CA LEU A 163 -6.42 5.87 10.74
C LEU A 163 -5.58 6.85 9.92
N ASP A 164 -6.24 7.82 9.29
CA ASP A 164 -5.65 8.77 8.34
C ASP A 164 -5.35 10.12 9.01
N PRO A 165 -4.08 10.37 9.41
CA PRO A 165 -3.69 11.59 10.10
C PRO A 165 -3.67 12.80 9.16
N SER A 166 -4.17 13.94 9.64
CA SER A 166 -3.85 15.23 9.01
C SER A 166 -2.35 15.57 9.11
N PRO A 167 -1.84 16.49 8.27
CA PRO A 167 -0.49 17.01 8.45
C PRO A 167 -0.28 17.52 9.88
N ARG A 168 0.92 17.28 10.44
CA ARG A 168 1.37 17.66 11.80
C ARG A 168 0.86 16.79 12.96
N VAL A 169 -0.02 15.82 12.74
CA VAL A 169 -0.25 14.77 13.75
C VAL A 169 1.02 13.92 13.87
N THR A 170 1.53 13.76 15.09
CA THR A 170 2.75 12.99 15.35
C THR A 170 2.49 11.48 15.30
N TRP A 171 3.55 10.70 15.13
CA TRP A 171 3.45 9.24 15.09
C TRP A 171 2.91 8.66 16.40
N GLU A 172 3.32 9.22 17.54
CA GLU A 172 2.89 8.80 18.86
C GLU A 172 1.38 8.94 19.02
N ARG A 173 0.80 10.04 18.51
CA ARG A 173 -0.66 10.24 18.50
C ARG A 173 -1.37 9.21 17.63
N ILE A 174 -0.79 8.81 16.49
CA ILE A 174 -1.34 7.76 15.62
C ILE A 174 -1.30 6.39 16.31
N VAL A 175 -0.20 6.07 17.00
CA VAL A 175 -0.09 4.83 17.79
C VAL A 175 -1.08 4.83 18.96
N ALA A 176 -1.22 5.95 19.66
CA ALA A 176 -2.21 6.11 20.73
C ALA A 176 -3.63 5.91 20.22
N ALA A 177 -3.97 6.49 19.07
CA ALA A 177 -5.26 6.28 18.41
C ALA A 177 -5.52 4.82 18.05
N ALA A 178 -4.54 4.12 17.48
CA ALA A 178 -4.67 2.70 17.14
C ALA A 178 -4.87 1.83 18.38
N ARG A 179 -4.17 2.14 19.48
CA ARG A 179 -4.33 1.44 20.77
C ARG A 179 -5.68 1.71 21.41
N LEU A 180 -6.18 2.96 21.34
CA LEU A 180 -7.52 3.30 21.81
C LEU A 180 -8.59 2.51 21.02
N LEU A 181 -8.48 2.46 19.70
CA LEU A 181 -9.37 1.65 18.86
C LEU A 181 -9.28 0.17 19.23
N LYS A 182 -8.08 -0.36 19.47
CA LYS A 182 -7.90 -1.74 19.95
C LYS A 182 -8.67 -1.98 21.25
N VAL A 183 -8.54 -1.09 22.25
CA VAL A 183 -9.24 -1.19 23.53
C VAL A 183 -10.76 -1.21 23.33
N GLN A 184 -11.31 -0.31 22.51
CA GLN A 184 -12.76 -0.31 22.23
C GLN A 184 -13.23 -1.60 21.56
N LEU A 185 -12.41 -2.21 20.70
CA LEU A 185 -12.73 -3.50 20.09
C LEU A 185 -12.60 -4.65 21.12
N ASP A 186 -11.59 -4.62 21.98
CA ASP A 186 -11.41 -5.61 23.04
C ASP A 186 -12.57 -5.59 24.05
N GLU A 187 -13.11 -4.41 24.40
CA GLU A 187 -14.34 -4.25 25.23
C GLU A 187 -15.56 -4.95 24.60
N LEU A 188 -15.58 -5.06 23.27
CA LEU A 188 -16.61 -5.77 22.52
C LEU A 188 -16.25 -7.24 22.28
N GLU A 189 -15.18 -7.74 22.90
CA GLU A 189 -14.64 -9.09 22.72
C GLU A 189 -14.21 -9.39 21.27
N LEU A 190 -13.79 -8.35 20.54
CA LEU A 190 -13.43 -8.41 19.13
C LEU A 190 -11.89 -8.39 18.96
N THR A 191 -11.34 -9.50 18.46
CA THR A 191 -9.90 -9.60 18.18
C THR A 191 -9.53 -8.83 16.94
N SER A 192 -8.62 -7.86 17.07
CA SER A 192 -8.15 -7.00 15.98
C SER A 192 -6.64 -7.11 15.72
N PHE A 193 -6.25 -6.80 14.49
CA PHE A 193 -4.90 -6.89 13.96
C PHE A 193 -4.46 -5.53 13.42
N VAL A 194 -3.16 -5.25 13.43
CA VAL A 194 -2.63 -3.95 12.98
C VAL A 194 -1.57 -4.10 11.89
N ARG A 195 -1.53 -3.12 11.00
CA ARG A 195 -0.47 -2.98 10.00
C ARG A 195 -0.14 -1.52 9.76
N THR A 196 1.08 -1.26 9.33
CA THR A 196 1.40 0.02 8.70
C THR A 196 0.68 0.13 7.36
N SER A 197 0.22 1.34 7.02
CA SER A 197 -0.39 1.58 5.69
C SER A 197 0.66 1.64 4.57
N GLY A 198 1.94 1.85 4.89
CA GLY A 198 2.97 2.30 3.95
C GLY A 198 2.87 3.79 3.59
N GLY A 199 1.90 4.50 4.17
CA GLY A 199 1.74 5.95 4.08
C GLY A 199 2.01 6.60 5.42
N LYS A 200 1.12 7.49 5.86
CA LYS A 200 1.26 8.20 7.14
C LYS A 200 0.57 7.48 8.30
N GLY A 201 -0.47 6.71 8.00
CA GLY A 201 -1.38 6.12 8.99
C GLY A 201 -1.16 4.63 9.26
N LEU A 202 -2.05 4.09 10.07
CA LEU A 202 -2.17 2.68 10.43
C LEU A 202 -3.52 2.14 9.92
N HIS A 203 -3.56 0.86 9.57
CA HIS A 203 -4.83 0.15 9.41
C HIS A 203 -5.01 -0.80 10.58
N VAL A 204 -6.17 -0.74 11.23
CA VAL A 204 -6.64 -1.75 12.19
C VAL A 204 -7.67 -2.61 11.46
N VAL A 205 -7.46 -3.92 11.48
CA VAL A 205 -8.23 -4.89 10.70
C VAL A 205 -8.84 -5.94 11.62
N LEU A 206 -10.12 -6.18 11.42
CA LEU A 206 -10.92 -7.08 12.23
C LEU A 206 -11.47 -8.20 11.33
N PRO A 207 -11.05 -9.47 11.46
CA PRO A 207 -11.67 -10.56 10.71
C PRO A 207 -13.11 -10.77 11.19
N VAL A 208 -14.02 -11.15 10.28
CA VAL A 208 -15.39 -11.57 10.63
C VAL A 208 -15.67 -12.92 9.99
N ASN A 209 -15.97 -13.90 10.83
CA ASN A 209 -16.16 -15.29 10.43
C ASN A 209 -17.27 -15.92 11.29
N PRO A 210 -18.46 -16.20 10.73
CA PRO A 210 -18.81 -16.09 9.31
C PRO A 210 -18.77 -14.66 8.74
N ALA A 211 -18.59 -14.57 7.42
CA ALA A 211 -18.63 -13.30 6.69
C ALA A 211 -19.96 -12.58 6.92
N CYS A 212 -19.91 -11.24 7.01
CA CYS A 212 -21.05 -10.40 7.33
C CYS A 212 -21.53 -9.61 6.10
N SER A 213 -22.79 -9.14 6.11
CA SER A 213 -23.27 -8.22 5.06
C SER A 213 -22.49 -6.92 5.08
N TRP A 214 -22.39 -6.28 3.91
CA TRP A 214 -21.73 -4.98 3.78
C TRP A 214 -22.36 -3.90 4.65
N ASP A 215 -23.69 -3.87 4.75
CA ASP A 215 -24.41 -2.88 5.56
C ASP A 215 -24.08 -3.01 7.05
N LEU A 216 -24.13 -4.23 7.60
CA LEU A 216 -23.79 -4.48 9.01
C LEU A 216 -22.36 -4.02 9.33
N VAL A 217 -21.42 -4.28 8.42
CA VAL A 217 -20.00 -3.96 8.60
C VAL A 217 -19.76 -2.45 8.45
N LYS A 218 -20.45 -1.79 7.52
CA LYS A 218 -20.43 -0.33 7.39
C LYS A 218 -21.01 0.34 8.62
N ASP A 219 -22.17 -0.10 9.10
CA ASP A 219 -22.85 0.49 10.25
C ASP A 219 -22.03 0.30 11.54
N PHE A 220 -21.49 -0.90 11.76
CA PHE A 220 -20.59 -1.17 12.88
C PHE A 220 -19.34 -0.30 12.85
N SER A 221 -18.66 -0.24 11.70
CA SER A 221 -17.43 0.56 11.59
C SER A 221 -17.69 2.06 11.70
N HIS A 222 -18.83 2.54 11.21
CA HIS A 222 -19.27 3.91 11.40
C HIS A 222 -19.54 4.20 12.88
N ALA A 223 -20.29 3.35 13.58
CA ALA A 223 -20.59 3.53 15.00
C ALA A 223 -19.33 3.63 15.87
N ILE A 224 -18.32 2.79 15.62
CA ILE A 224 -17.02 2.86 16.29
C ILE A 224 -16.28 4.18 15.97
N ALA A 225 -16.24 4.57 14.69
CA ALA A 225 -15.61 5.83 14.27
C ALA A 225 -16.27 7.05 14.94
N THR A 226 -17.61 7.07 14.98
CA THR A 226 -18.40 8.11 15.64
C THR A 226 -18.18 8.10 17.15
N ARG A 227 -18.12 6.93 17.81
CA ARG A 227 -17.82 6.84 19.25
C ARG A 227 -16.44 7.45 19.58
N MET A 228 -15.42 7.19 18.76
CA MET A 228 -14.12 7.83 18.91
C MET A 228 -14.19 9.35 18.68
N ALA A 229 -14.86 9.79 17.61
CA ALA A 229 -15.01 11.20 17.26
C ALA A 229 -15.79 12.01 18.31
N THR A 230 -16.86 11.44 18.88
CA THR A 230 -17.65 12.08 19.93
C THR A 230 -16.95 12.04 21.29
N GLY A 231 -16.25 10.95 21.61
CA GLY A 231 -15.52 10.81 22.87
C GLY A 231 -14.27 11.69 22.96
N GLN A 232 -13.58 11.92 21.84
CA GLN A 232 -12.39 12.79 21.79
C GLN A 232 -12.42 13.67 20.52
N PRO A 233 -13.32 14.67 20.45
CA PRO A 233 -13.53 15.47 19.24
C PRO A 233 -12.35 16.37 18.87
N GLN A 234 -11.40 16.59 19.79
CA GLN A 234 -10.15 17.30 19.52
C GLN A 234 -9.09 16.41 18.85
N GLU A 235 -9.22 15.09 18.96
CA GLU A 235 -8.29 14.10 18.41
C GLU A 235 -8.81 13.48 17.11
N PHE A 236 -10.12 13.23 17.03
CA PHE A 236 -10.71 12.43 15.96
C PHE A 236 -11.79 13.16 15.17
N VAL A 237 -11.95 12.71 13.93
CA VAL A 237 -13.13 12.99 13.09
C VAL A 237 -13.54 11.71 12.39
N ASP A 238 -14.83 11.57 12.09
CA ASP A 238 -15.43 10.49 11.32
C ASP A 238 -15.97 10.97 9.96
N THR A 239 -15.74 12.25 9.60
CA THR A 239 -16.11 12.79 8.29
C THR A 239 -14.89 12.96 7.38
N ALA A 240 -15.08 12.67 6.09
CA ALA A 240 -14.03 12.82 5.08
C ALA A 240 -13.63 14.28 4.80
N SER A 241 -14.33 15.26 5.38
CA SER A 241 -14.07 16.68 5.13
C SER A 241 -12.67 17.11 5.58
N LYS A 242 -11.84 17.56 4.63
CA LYS A 242 -10.49 18.05 4.91
C LYS A 242 -10.50 19.27 5.84
N THR A 243 -11.52 20.14 5.76
CA THR A 243 -11.61 21.35 6.59
C THR A 243 -11.82 21.01 8.06
N LYS A 244 -12.57 19.93 8.37
CA LYS A 244 -12.82 19.47 9.74
C LYS A 244 -11.64 18.69 10.35
N ARG A 245 -10.67 18.26 9.53
CA ARG A 245 -9.60 17.32 9.92
C ARG A 245 -8.32 17.99 10.44
N ALA A 246 -8.21 19.33 10.40
CA ALA A 246 -6.96 20.01 10.77
C ALA A 246 -6.51 19.63 12.20
N GLY A 247 -5.29 19.07 12.32
CA GLY A 247 -4.70 18.65 13.60
C GLY A 247 -5.26 17.34 14.19
N LYS A 248 -6.16 16.66 13.47
CA LYS A 248 -6.90 15.47 13.91
C LYS A 248 -6.57 14.24 13.06
N ILE A 249 -6.99 13.08 13.55
CA ILE A 249 -6.95 11.79 12.84
C ILE A 249 -8.36 11.49 12.32
N TYR A 250 -8.47 11.22 11.03
CA TYR A 250 -9.71 10.69 10.46
C TYR A 250 -9.77 9.19 10.68
N VAL A 251 -10.83 8.73 11.32
CA VAL A 251 -11.14 7.30 11.44
C VAL A 251 -11.95 6.90 10.21
N ASP A 252 -11.25 6.55 9.13
CA ASP A 252 -11.85 6.19 7.86
C ASP A 252 -12.49 4.79 7.93
N TYR A 253 -13.82 4.78 7.99
CA TYR A 253 -14.65 3.57 7.93
C TYR A 253 -15.18 3.31 6.52
N LEU A 254 -14.96 4.20 5.53
CA LEU A 254 -15.49 4.07 4.17
C LEU A 254 -14.81 2.96 3.37
N ARG A 255 -13.76 2.34 3.92
CA ARG A 255 -13.16 1.11 3.41
C ARG A 255 -14.07 -0.11 3.51
N ASN A 256 -15.18 0.02 4.24
CA ASN A 256 -16.12 -1.04 4.57
C ASN A 256 -17.41 -1.00 3.74
N THR A 257 -17.45 -0.23 2.65
CA THR A 257 -18.56 -0.26 1.69
C THR A 257 -18.29 -1.26 0.58
N ARG A 258 -19.37 -1.80 -0.02
CA ARG A 258 -19.26 -2.69 -1.18
C ARG A 258 -18.52 -1.97 -2.31
N GLY A 259 -17.45 -2.59 -2.80
CA GLY A 259 -16.61 -2.02 -3.86
C GLY A 259 -15.45 -1.16 -3.39
N ALA A 260 -15.39 -0.83 -2.09
CA ALA A 260 -14.21 -0.19 -1.53
C ALA A 260 -13.03 -1.17 -1.49
N THR A 261 -11.83 -0.58 -1.48
CA THR A 261 -10.58 -1.33 -1.39
C THR A 261 -9.70 -0.77 -0.29
N SER A 262 -8.86 -1.65 0.26
CA SER A 262 -7.72 -1.25 1.07
C SER A 262 -6.45 -1.88 0.51
N ILE A 263 -5.30 -1.22 0.73
CA ILE A 263 -4.00 -1.75 0.32
C ILE A 263 -3.84 -3.20 0.81
N ALA A 264 -3.25 -4.09 0.03
CA ALA A 264 -2.95 -5.45 0.46
C ALA A 264 -1.73 -5.47 1.40
N ASN A 265 -1.69 -6.44 2.31
CA ASN A 265 -0.48 -6.71 3.09
C ASN A 265 0.68 -7.00 2.16
N TYR A 266 1.86 -6.46 2.49
CA TYR A 266 3.11 -6.59 1.72
C TYR A 266 3.09 -5.91 0.34
N SER A 267 2.06 -5.12 0.02
CA SER A 267 2.06 -4.30 -1.19
C SER A 267 2.90 -3.03 -1.00
N LEU A 268 3.69 -2.70 -2.03
CA LEU A 268 4.41 -1.44 -2.11
C LEU A 268 3.44 -0.25 -2.21
N ARG A 269 3.93 0.93 -1.86
CA ARG A 269 3.29 2.21 -2.13
C ARG A 269 4.10 3.02 -3.13
N THR A 270 3.42 3.76 -4.00
CA THR A 270 3.99 4.69 -4.98
C THR A 270 4.35 6.00 -4.27
N ARG A 271 5.27 5.91 -3.32
CA ARG A 271 5.77 7.00 -2.47
C ARG A 271 7.29 6.96 -2.41
N LYS A 272 7.92 8.06 -1.96
CA LYS A 272 9.36 8.12 -1.69
C LYS A 272 9.77 6.92 -0.80
N ASN A 273 10.92 6.32 -1.09
CA ASN A 273 11.46 5.13 -0.45
C ASN A 273 10.77 3.78 -0.77
N ALA A 274 9.75 3.75 -1.63
CA ALA A 274 8.97 2.55 -1.95
C ALA A 274 8.52 1.79 -0.67
N PRO A 275 7.75 2.45 0.21
CA PRO A 275 7.35 1.87 1.48
C PRO A 275 6.32 0.77 1.28
N VAL A 276 6.10 -0.05 2.31
CA VAL A 276 5.26 -1.24 2.25
C VAL A 276 4.23 -1.25 3.36
N ALA A 277 2.98 -1.57 3.01
CA ALA A 277 1.96 -1.88 3.99
C ALA A 277 2.30 -3.20 4.70
N THR A 278 2.65 -3.15 5.99
CA THR A 278 3.29 -4.28 6.67
C THR A 278 2.51 -4.71 7.92
N PRO A 279 2.02 -5.96 7.98
CA PRO A 279 1.50 -6.57 9.21
C PRO A 279 2.47 -6.50 10.39
N LEU A 280 1.93 -6.17 11.56
CA LEU A 280 2.68 -6.03 12.80
C LEU A 280 1.97 -6.71 13.96
N ARG A 281 2.75 -7.12 14.96
CA ARG A 281 2.22 -7.36 16.30
C ARG A 281 1.99 -6.02 16.98
N TRP A 282 1.02 -5.95 17.88
CA TRP A 282 0.67 -4.71 18.58
C TRP A 282 1.85 -4.11 19.37
N GLU A 283 2.74 -4.96 19.90
CA GLU A 283 3.92 -4.57 20.67
C GLU A 283 5.03 -3.97 19.80
N GLU A 284 4.95 -4.12 18.47
CA GLU A 284 5.93 -3.55 17.54
C GLU A 284 5.67 -2.07 17.25
N LEU A 285 4.46 -1.55 17.51
CA LEU A 285 4.11 -0.17 17.21
C LEU A 285 4.98 0.86 17.92
N SER A 286 5.47 0.56 19.13
CA SER A 286 6.38 1.44 19.88
C SER A 286 7.84 1.38 19.41
N LYS A 287 8.17 0.50 18.45
CA LYS A 287 9.54 0.27 17.95
C LYS A 287 9.77 0.82 16.55
N ILE A 288 8.75 1.44 15.97
CA ILE A 288 8.80 2.01 14.62
C ILE A 288 8.46 3.50 14.69
N GLU A 289 8.93 4.26 13.70
CA GLU A 289 8.87 5.73 13.70
C GLU A 289 7.81 6.31 12.75
N GLY A 290 7.10 5.45 12.00
CA GLY A 290 6.14 5.92 11.01
C GLY A 290 5.33 4.83 10.31
N GLY A 291 4.26 5.26 9.63
CA GLY A 291 3.41 4.41 8.81
C GLY A 291 4.10 3.87 7.54
N ASP A 292 5.31 4.31 7.25
CA ASP A 292 6.16 3.93 6.13
C ASP A 292 7.49 3.30 6.58
N ALA A 293 7.56 2.81 7.82
CA ALA A 293 8.78 2.26 8.44
C ALA A 293 9.44 1.09 7.69
N PHE A 294 8.70 0.40 6.81
CA PHE A 294 9.21 -0.71 6.01
C PHE A 294 9.22 -0.34 4.54
N THR A 295 10.28 -0.73 3.83
CA THR A 295 10.49 -0.43 2.41
C THR A 295 10.75 -1.69 1.62
N ILE A 296 10.71 -1.57 0.29
CA ILE A 296 11.14 -2.62 -0.64
C ILE A 296 12.50 -3.24 -0.28
N ARG A 297 13.40 -2.45 0.32
CA ARG A 297 14.76 -2.88 0.71
C ARG A 297 14.79 -3.52 2.10
N SER A 298 14.04 -2.98 3.08
CA SER A 298 14.13 -3.44 4.47
C SER A 298 13.22 -4.63 4.79
N LEU A 299 12.05 -4.73 4.14
CA LEU A 299 11.05 -5.74 4.48
C LEU A 299 11.51 -7.19 4.23
N PRO A 300 12.17 -7.57 3.11
CA PRO A 300 12.62 -8.95 2.92
C PRO A 300 13.55 -9.44 4.05
N ARG A 301 14.42 -8.55 4.56
CA ARG A 301 15.27 -8.86 5.72
C ARG A 301 14.44 -9.08 6.98
N ARG A 302 13.40 -8.28 7.21
CA ARG A 302 12.46 -8.51 8.32
C ARG A 302 11.79 -9.87 8.20
N LEU A 303 11.22 -10.21 7.05
CA LEU A 303 10.53 -11.49 6.85
C LEU A 303 11.45 -12.68 7.12
N SER A 304 12.71 -12.63 6.68
CA SER A 304 13.69 -13.69 6.96
C SER A 304 14.02 -13.90 8.44
N ARG A 305 13.71 -12.92 9.30
CA ARG A 305 13.97 -12.97 10.75
C ARG A 305 12.73 -13.29 11.57
N LEU A 306 11.54 -13.19 10.97
CA LEU A 306 10.31 -13.52 11.64
C LEU A 306 10.19 -15.04 11.76
N ARG A 307 10.01 -15.52 12.99
CA ARG A 307 9.69 -16.94 13.23
C ARG A 307 8.27 -17.28 12.75
N LYS A 308 7.36 -16.30 12.83
CA LYS A 308 5.92 -16.42 12.62
C LYS A 308 5.35 -15.14 12.04
N ASP A 309 4.38 -15.27 11.14
CA ASP A 309 3.65 -14.12 10.59
C ASP A 309 2.91 -13.41 11.74
N PRO A 310 3.02 -12.07 11.89
CA PRO A 310 2.26 -11.32 12.89
C PRO A 310 0.74 -11.54 12.85
N TRP A 311 0.21 -11.95 11.69
CA TRP A 311 -1.21 -12.22 11.46
C TRP A 311 -1.51 -13.72 11.25
N GLU A 312 -0.62 -14.64 11.66
CA GLU A 312 -0.77 -16.09 11.39
C GLU A 312 -2.13 -16.69 11.79
N ASN A 313 -2.81 -16.10 12.78
CA ASN A 313 -4.08 -16.61 13.31
C ASN A 313 -5.31 -15.87 12.77
N ILE A 314 -5.16 -14.86 11.88
CA ILE A 314 -6.29 -14.00 11.46
C ILE A 314 -7.46 -14.81 10.88
N ASP A 315 -7.19 -15.84 10.09
CA ASP A 315 -8.22 -16.67 9.46
C ASP A 315 -8.85 -17.69 10.43
N SER A 316 -8.22 -17.93 11.59
CA SER A 316 -8.73 -18.85 12.63
C SER A 316 -9.71 -18.17 13.59
N VAL A 317 -9.71 -16.83 13.65
CA VAL A 317 -10.60 -16.06 14.52
C VAL A 317 -12.05 -16.23 14.07
N LYS A 318 -12.92 -16.63 15.00
CA LYS A 318 -14.37 -16.75 14.80
C LYS A 318 -15.08 -15.72 15.66
N GLN A 319 -15.61 -14.68 15.02
CA GLN A 319 -16.31 -13.58 15.68
C GLN A 319 -17.32 -12.95 14.72
N THR A 320 -18.44 -12.47 15.26
CA THR A 320 -19.52 -11.83 14.50
C THR A 320 -19.84 -10.45 15.07
N LEU A 321 -20.33 -9.55 14.22
CA LEU A 321 -20.61 -8.17 14.64
C LEU A 321 -21.97 -8.01 15.33
N SER A 322 -22.90 -8.95 15.17
CA SER A 322 -24.27 -8.80 15.68
C SER A 322 -24.34 -8.64 17.20
N ALA A 323 -23.51 -9.38 17.96
CA ALA A 323 -23.44 -9.24 19.40
C ALA A 323 -22.76 -7.92 19.81
N ALA A 324 -21.71 -7.53 19.10
CA ALA A 324 -20.99 -6.28 19.34
C ALA A 324 -21.87 -5.04 19.05
N MET A 325 -22.69 -5.08 18.00
CA MET A 325 -23.65 -4.02 17.68
C MET A 325 -24.67 -3.81 18.82
N LYS A 326 -25.23 -4.89 19.37
CA LYS A 326 -26.15 -4.79 20.51
C LYS A 326 -25.47 -4.15 21.73
N LYS A 327 -24.22 -4.52 22.03
CA LYS A 327 -23.44 -3.91 23.12
C LYS A 327 -23.19 -2.42 22.87
N LEU A 328 -22.94 -2.01 21.62
CA LEU A 328 -22.78 -0.61 21.23
C LEU A 328 -24.07 0.19 21.39
N GLU A 329 -25.23 -0.38 21.06
CA GLU A 329 -26.53 0.28 21.19
C GLU A 329 -26.96 0.47 22.65
N VAL A 330 -26.60 -0.47 23.54
CA VAL A 330 -26.96 -0.40 24.97
C VAL A 330 -26.03 0.54 25.76
N GLY A 331 -24.81 0.77 25.26
CA GLY A 331 -23.82 1.64 25.90
C GLY A 331 -23.68 3.05 25.29
N ALA A 332 -24.50 3.37 24.27
CA ALA A 332 -24.59 4.70 23.64
C ALA A 332 -25.68 5.54 24.32
#